data_AF-A0A327PJA8-F1
#
_entry.id   AF-A0A327PJA8-F1
#
_cell.length_a   1.000
_cell.length_b   1.000
_cell.length_c   1.000
_cell.angle_alpha   90.00
_cell.angle_beta   90.00
_cell.angle_gamma   90.00
#
_symmetry.space_group_name_H-M   'P 1'
#
loop_
_entity.id
_entity.type
_entity.pdbx_description
1 polymer ?
#
loop_
_entity_poly.entity_id
_entity_poly.type
_entity_poly.pdbx_seq_one_letter_code
_entity_poly.pdbx_strand_id
1 'polypeptide(L)'
;MKRFLILLFFAAACSPKSSNEENTLAQIEDPEVMKYAVEGKTIYENHCGNCHQADGLGLGNLIPPIKDSDYFKESIHRTVWIMKYGQEGEIMVNGQVYNQPMPASPKLTPLEISQISTYLYNIWGMNEGKITSKQVEKYLQEKPEF
;
A
#
# COMPACT_ATOMS: atom_id res chain seq x y z
N MET A 1 -54.75 -32.17 -24.52
CA MET A 1 -53.46 -32.02 -25.24
C MET A 1 -53.14 -30.54 -25.27
N LYS A 2 -52.05 -29.95 -24.77
CA LYS A 2 -50.79 -30.39 -24.16
C LYS A 2 -50.52 -29.45 -22.98
N ARG A 3 -49.94 -29.99 -21.92
CA ARG A 3 -49.38 -29.25 -20.78
C ARG A 3 -48.18 -28.44 -21.27
N PHE A 4 -48.09 -27.16 -20.92
CA PHE A 4 -46.83 -26.42 -20.94
C PHE A 4 -46.53 -25.99 -19.51
N LEU A 5 -45.82 -26.87 -18.80
CA LEU A 5 -45.21 -26.56 -17.50
C LEU A 5 -43.94 -25.77 -17.84
N ILE A 6 -44.00 -24.44 -17.77
CA ILE A 6 -42.80 -23.61 -17.88
C ILE A 6 -42.09 -23.68 -16.54
N LEU A 7 -41.13 -24.59 -16.44
CA LEU A 7 -40.11 -24.61 -15.40
C LEU A 7 -39.22 -23.38 -15.60
N LEU A 8 -39.55 -22.28 -14.93
CA LEU A 8 -38.64 -21.15 -14.74
C LEU A 8 -37.49 -21.61 -13.85
N PHE A 9 -36.41 -22.05 -14.49
CA PHE A 9 -35.09 -22.18 -13.88
C PHE A 9 -34.65 -20.80 -13.39
N PHE A 10 -34.81 -20.53 -12.09
CA PHE A 10 -34.13 -19.41 -11.45
C PHE A 10 -32.64 -19.78 -11.37
N ALA A 11 -31.91 -19.41 -12.42
CA ALA A 11 -30.45 -19.39 -12.36
C ALA A 11 -30.06 -18.35 -11.30
N ALA A 12 -29.61 -18.82 -10.14
CA ALA A 12 -28.91 -18.00 -9.17
C ALA A 12 -27.61 -17.54 -9.85
N ALA A 13 -27.68 -16.40 -10.54
CA ALA A 13 -26.52 -15.69 -11.02
C ALA A 13 -25.79 -15.17 -9.79
N CYS A 14 -24.67 -15.81 -9.44
CA CYS A 14 -23.68 -15.21 -8.57
C CYS A 14 -23.16 -13.96 -9.27
N SER A 15 -23.69 -12.79 -8.94
CA SER A 15 -23.03 -11.52 -9.27
C SER A 15 -21.71 -11.49 -8.52
N PRO A 16 -20.56 -11.30 -9.18
CA PRO A 16 -19.33 -10.97 -8.48
C PRO A 16 -19.59 -9.68 -7.71
N LYS A 17 -19.53 -9.76 -6.39
CA LYS A 17 -19.58 -8.60 -5.50
C LYS A 17 -18.34 -7.77 -5.87
N SER A 18 -18.52 -6.70 -6.64
CA SER A 18 -17.44 -5.74 -6.83
C SER A 18 -17.12 -5.21 -5.44
N SER A 19 -15.98 -5.61 -4.89
CA SER A 19 -15.39 -4.85 -3.81
C SER A 19 -15.19 -3.46 -4.39
N ASN A 20 -15.88 -2.48 -3.82
CA ASN A 20 -15.63 -1.06 -4.06
C ASN A 20 -14.26 -0.67 -3.49
N GLU A 21 -13.20 -1.38 -3.87
CA GLU A 21 -11.91 -0.72 -4.05
C GLU A 21 -12.11 0.12 -5.31
N GLU A 22 -12.41 1.40 -5.15
CA GLU A 22 -12.16 2.37 -6.20
C GLU A 22 -10.79 2.04 -6.77
N ASN A 23 -10.72 1.85 -8.10
CA ASN A 23 -9.49 1.53 -8.79
C ASN A 23 -8.55 2.75 -8.75
N THR A 24 -8.01 3.00 -7.58
CA THR A 24 -7.18 4.15 -7.20
C THR A 24 -5.89 4.16 -8.01
N LEU A 25 -5.39 2.98 -8.42
CA LEU A 25 -4.29 2.87 -9.37
C LEU A 25 -4.64 3.53 -10.71
N ALA A 26 -5.87 3.34 -11.20
CA ALA A 26 -6.31 3.94 -12.47
C ALA A 26 -6.48 5.46 -12.41
N GLN A 27 -6.39 6.08 -11.22
CA GLN A 27 -6.38 7.53 -11.07
C GLN A 27 -4.99 8.14 -11.32
N ILE A 28 -3.93 7.33 -11.43
CA ILE A 28 -2.58 7.79 -11.73
C ILE A 28 -2.47 8.08 -13.24
N GLU A 29 -2.42 9.35 -13.62
CA GLU A 29 -2.37 9.78 -15.03
C GLU A 29 -0.98 9.71 -15.65
N ASP A 30 0.08 9.95 -14.87
CA ASP A 30 1.47 9.93 -15.36
C ASP A 30 1.91 8.49 -15.68
N PRO A 31 2.25 8.17 -16.95
CA PRO A 31 2.61 6.81 -17.35
C PRO A 31 3.86 6.26 -16.65
N GLU A 32 4.83 7.11 -16.31
CA GLU A 32 6.05 6.72 -15.61
C GLU A 32 5.77 6.42 -14.14
N VAL A 33 4.89 7.20 -13.51
CA VAL A 33 4.40 6.92 -12.14
C VAL A 33 3.60 5.62 -12.15
N MET A 34 2.68 5.46 -13.10
CA MET A 34 1.85 4.26 -13.22
C MET A 34 2.71 3.00 -13.36
N LYS A 35 3.72 3.03 -14.23
CA LYS A 35 4.64 1.90 -14.43
C LYS A 35 5.31 1.46 -13.12
N TYR A 36 5.74 2.40 -12.29
CA TYR A 36 6.34 2.09 -11.00
C TYR A 36 5.28 1.61 -10.00
N ALA A 37 4.13 2.26 -9.96
CA ALA A 37 3.06 1.96 -9.02
C ALA A 37 2.45 0.57 -9.22
N VAL A 38 2.32 0.07 -10.46
CA VAL A 38 1.83 -1.30 -10.73
C VAL A 38 2.74 -2.35 -10.10
N GLU A 39 4.05 -2.22 -10.30
CA GLU A 39 5.01 -3.14 -9.69
C GLU A 39 5.04 -2.95 -8.16
N GLY A 40 5.02 -1.70 -7.71
CA GLY A 40 4.98 -1.35 -6.28
C GLY A 40 3.79 -1.95 -5.55
N LYS A 41 2.61 -2.00 -6.18
CA LYS A 41 1.41 -2.65 -5.64
C LYS A 41 1.65 -4.14 -5.39
N THR A 42 2.21 -4.83 -6.37
CA THR A 42 2.50 -6.27 -6.28
C THR A 42 3.48 -6.55 -5.15
N ILE A 43 4.53 -5.74 -5.03
CA ILE A 43 5.52 -5.89 -3.96
C ILE A 43 4.87 -5.57 -2.60
N TYR A 44 4.07 -4.51 -2.50
CA TYR A 44 3.34 -4.14 -1.29
C TYR A 44 2.44 -5.28 -0.81
N GLU A 45 1.64 -5.87 -1.69
CA GLU A 45 0.74 -6.99 -1.34
C GLU A 45 1.51 -8.20 -0.78
N ASN A 46 2.67 -8.50 -1.36
CA ASN A 46 3.49 -9.64 -0.95
C ASN A 46 4.29 -9.41 0.35
N HIS A 47 4.71 -8.16 0.62
CA HIS A 47 5.64 -7.86 1.71
C HIS A 47 5.03 -7.08 2.87
N CYS A 48 4.02 -6.26 2.61
CA CYS A 48 3.50 -5.26 3.56
C CYS A 48 2.01 -5.47 3.88
N GLY A 49 1.24 -5.89 2.88
CA GLY A 49 -0.23 -6.00 2.95
C GLY A 49 -0.73 -7.00 3.99
N ASN A 50 0.06 -8.02 4.34
CA ASN A 50 -0.32 -8.97 5.41
C ASN A 50 -0.47 -8.30 6.78
N CYS A 51 0.24 -7.19 7.02
CA CYS A 51 0.15 -6.41 8.25
C CYS A 51 -0.70 -5.16 8.03
N HIS A 52 -0.35 -4.34 7.04
CA HIS A 52 -0.98 -3.04 6.79
C HIS A 52 -2.30 -3.10 6.01
N GLN A 53 -2.72 -4.30 5.61
CA GLN A 53 -3.91 -4.59 4.79
C GLN A 53 -3.81 -4.05 3.36
N ALA A 54 -4.63 -4.59 2.46
CA ALA A 54 -4.65 -4.16 1.05
C ALA A 54 -5.09 -2.69 0.90
N ASP A 55 -6.02 -2.25 1.76
CA ASP A 55 -6.54 -0.87 1.79
C ASP A 55 -5.66 0.11 2.58
N GLY A 56 -4.57 -0.37 3.19
CA GLY A 56 -3.63 0.43 3.96
C GLY A 56 -4.16 0.93 5.31
N LEU A 57 -5.30 0.41 5.80
CA LEU A 57 -5.91 0.84 7.06
C LEU A 57 -5.26 0.22 8.30
N GLY A 58 -4.30 -0.69 8.13
CA GLY A 58 -3.67 -1.38 9.26
C GLY A 58 -4.62 -2.34 9.97
N LEU A 59 -4.32 -2.65 11.23
CA LEU A 59 -5.09 -3.62 12.02
C LEU A 59 -5.39 -3.05 13.41
N GLY A 60 -6.42 -2.20 13.46
CA GLY A 60 -6.88 -1.54 14.69
C GLY A 60 -5.74 -0.86 15.45
N ASN A 61 -5.58 -1.21 16.72
CA ASN A 61 -4.54 -0.66 17.59
C ASN A 61 -3.22 -1.45 17.53
N LEU A 62 -3.13 -2.49 16.69
CA LEU A 62 -1.94 -3.35 16.62
C LEU A 62 -0.97 -2.90 15.53
N ILE A 63 -1.47 -2.64 14.32
CA ILE A 63 -0.67 -2.23 13.16
C ILE A 63 -1.14 -0.86 12.70
N PRO A 64 -0.25 0.14 12.58
CA PRO A 64 -0.65 1.48 12.16
C PRO A 64 -1.15 1.51 10.70
N PRO A 65 -2.08 2.43 10.39
CA PRO A 65 -2.45 2.68 9.00
C PRO A 65 -1.30 3.34 8.24
N ILE A 66 -1.25 3.09 6.94
CA ILE A 66 -0.44 3.86 5.99
C ILE A 66 -1.35 4.87 5.26
N LYS A 67 -2.56 4.44 4.91
CA LYS A 67 -3.57 5.33 4.33
C LYS A 67 -3.93 6.41 5.34
N ASP A 68 -3.88 7.67 4.88
CA ASP A 68 -4.19 8.84 5.70
C ASP A 68 -3.37 8.99 6.99
N SER A 69 -2.17 8.41 7.03
CA SER A 69 -1.25 8.49 8.18
C SER A 69 -0.41 9.77 8.13
N ASP A 70 -0.48 10.59 9.18
CA ASP A 70 0.39 11.74 9.40
C ASP A 70 1.88 11.34 9.41
N TYR A 71 2.19 10.28 10.15
CA TYR A 71 3.53 9.74 10.32
C TYR A 71 4.11 9.20 9.01
N PHE A 72 3.30 8.60 8.15
CA PHE A 72 3.73 8.21 6.81
C PHE A 72 3.96 9.45 5.94
N LYS A 73 2.99 10.37 5.89
CA LYS A 73 3.00 11.54 4.99
C LYS A 73 4.14 12.52 5.25
N GLU A 74 4.60 12.62 6.49
CA GLU A 74 5.60 13.61 6.89
C GLU A 74 6.99 13.38 6.28
N SER A 75 7.39 12.14 5.97
CA SER A 75 8.75 11.86 5.49
C SER A 75 8.89 10.62 4.62
N ILE A 76 9.14 10.84 3.32
CA ILE A 76 9.55 9.79 2.38
C ILE A 76 10.87 9.13 2.84
N HIS A 77 11.81 9.92 3.36
CA HIS A 77 13.09 9.41 3.83
C HIS A 77 12.90 8.40 4.97
N ARG A 78 12.11 8.76 5.98
CA ARG A 78 11.77 7.87 7.11
C ARG A 78 11.07 6.61 6.63
N THR A 79 10.09 6.74 5.74
CA THR A 79 9.39 5.59 5.14
C THR A 79 10.36 4.63 4.44
N VAL A 80 11.23 5.17 3.58
CA VAL A 80 12.24 4.38 2.85
C VAL A 80 13.18 3.64 3.81
N TRP A 81 13.63 4.33 4.84
CA TRP A 81 14.49 3.75 5.87
C TRP A 81 13.81 2.61 6.62
N ILE A 82 12.57 2.82 7.07
CA ILE A 82 11.78 1.82 7.81
C ILE A 82 11.57 0.55 6.97
N MET A 83 11.26 0.67 5.68
CA MET A 83 11.10 -0.51 4.82
C MET A 83 12.38 -1.38 4.79
N LYS A 84 13.56 -0.74 4.70
CA LYS A 84 14.84 -1.45 4.59
C LYS A 84 15.33 -2.00 5.92
N TYR A 85 15.20 -1.21 6.99
CA TYR A 85 15.87 -1.45 8.28
C TYR A 85 14.91 -1.75 9.43
N GLY A 86 13.61 -1.69 9.19
CA GLY A 86 12.58 -1.89 10.21
C GLY A 86 12.44 -0.66 11.12
N GLN A 87 11.61 -0.83 12.14
CA GLN A 87 11.38 0.17 13.17
C GLN A 87 11.02 -0.50 14.50
N GLU A 88 11.51 0.08 15.58
CA GLU A 88 11.15 -0.32 16.95
C GLU A 88 10.91 0.94 17.79
N GLY A 89 10.21 0.78 18.92
CA GLY A 89 9.87 1.86 19.83
C GLY A 89 8.50 2.48 19.57
N GLU A 90 8.13 3.37 20.47
CA GLU A 90 6.83 4.02 20.48
C GLU A 90 6.73 5.09 19.39
N ILE A 91 5.61 5.11 18.67
CA ILE A 91 5.23 6.17 17.74
C ILE A 91 3.78 6.58 17.93
N MET A 92 3.49 7.80 17.50
CA MET A 92 2.15 8.32 17.38
C MET A 92 1.77 8.41 15.91
N VAL A 93 0.66 7.80 15.54
CA VAL A 93 0.08 7.86 14.19
C VAL A 93 -1.37 8.28 14.32
N ASN A 94 -1.74 9.40 13.73
CA ASN A 94 -3.10 9.97 13.79
C ASN A 94 -3.64 10.09 15.23
N GLY A 95 -2.78 10.46 16.18
CA GLY A 95 -3.12 10.57 17.60
C GLY A 95 -3.22 9.26 18.37
N GLN A 96 -3.01 8.11 17.73
CA GLN A 96 -2.97 6.78 18.34
C GLN A 96 -1.53 6.33 18.56
N VAL A 97 -1.25 5.73 19.72
CA VAL A 97 0.07 5.21 20.06
C VAL A 97 0.22 3.76 19.55
N TYR A 98 1.36 3.47 18.92
CA TYR A 98 1.80 2.14 18.48
C TYR A 98 3.21 1.87 18.98
N ASN A 99 3.50 0.63 19.39
CA ASN A 99 4.82 0.23 19.88
C ASN A 99 5.16 -1.22 19.49
N GLN A 100 4.56 -1.72 18.41
CA GLN A 100 4.94 -3.02 17.85
C GLN A 100 6.12 -2.83 16.90
N PRO A 101 7.14 -3.71 16.95
CA PRO A 101 8.25 -3.63 16.02
C PRO A 101 7.77 -3.95 14.60
N MET A 102 8.21 -3.13 13.63
CA MET A 102 8.08 -3.41 12.21
C MET A 102 9.37 -4.10 11.73
N PRO A 103 9.32 -5.37 11.28
CA PRO A 103 10.50 -6.08 10.81
C PRO A 103 11.14 -5.42 9.59
N ALA A 104 12.48 -5.48 9.53
CA ALA A 104 13.24 -5.03 8.37
C ALA A 104 13.02 -5.93 7.15
N SER A 105 13.04 -5.34 5.96
CA SER A 105 13.09 -6.08 4.69
C SER A 105 14.44 -5.87 3.97
N PRO A 106 15.55 -6.45 4.49
CA PRO A 106 16.90 -6.15 4.01
C PRO A 106 17.16 -6.63 2.58
N LYS A 107 16.34 -7.53 2.05
CA LYS A 107 16.46 -8.04 0.68
C LYS A 107 15.86 -7.10 -0.38
N LEU A 108 14.99 -6.16 0.01
CA LEU A 108 14.43 -5.21 -0.95
C LEU A 108 15.54 -4.33 -1.52
N THR A 109 15.62 -4.29 -2.84
CA THR A 109 16.54 -3.45 -3.60
C THR A 109 16.07 -2.01 -3.61
N PRO A 110 16.95 -1.04 -3.91
CA PRO A 110 16.53 0.35 -4.07
C PRO A 110 15.44 0.55 -5.13
N LEU A 111 15.44 -0.27 -6.19
CA LEU A 111 14.40 -0.23 -7.22
C LEU A 111 13.05 -0.69 -6.66
N GLU A 112 12.99 -1.83 -5.97
CA GLU A 112 11.75 -2.33 -5.37
C GLU A 112 11.19 -1.33 -4.35
N ILE A 113 12.04 -0.78 -3.48
CA ILE A 113 11.64 0.27 -2.52
C ILE A 113 11.12 1.52 -3.24
N SER A 114 11.73 1.90 -4.37
CA SER A 114 11.26 3.04 -5.17
C SER A 114 9.89 2.80 -5.79
N GLN A 115 9.62 1.56 -6.20
CA GLN A 115 8.32 1.15 -6.75
C GLN A 115 7.24 1.12 -5.66
N ILE A 116 7.53 0.52 -4.50
CA ILE A 116 6.61 0.53 -3.34
C ILE A 116 6.31 1.97 -2.90
N SER A 117 7.35 2.80 -2.77
CA SER A 117 7.17 4.21 -2.37
C SER A 117 6.32 4.95 -3.39
N THR A 118 6.62 4.80 -4.69
CA THR A 118 5.82 5.44 -5.75
C THR A 118 4.37 4.97 -5.70
N TYR A 119 4.11 3.69 -5.43
CA TYR A 119 2.75 3.20 -5.22
C TYR A 119 2.06 3.91 -4.03
N LEU A 120 2.64 3.81 -2.83
CA LEU A 120 2.02 4.31 -1.59
C LEU A 120 1.77 5.82 -1.60
N TYR A 121 2.70 6.60 -2.16
CA TYR A 121 2.62 8.06 -2.23
C TYR A 121 1.77 8.58 -3.39
N ASN A 122 1.11 7.71 -4.16
CA ASN A 122 0.22 8.13 -5.25
C ASN A 122 -1.15 7.44 -5.19
N ILE A 123 -1.28 6.28 -4.53
CA ILE A 123 -2.51 5.50 -4.53
C ILE A 123 -3.67 6.14 -3.74
N TRP A 124 -3.40 7.06 -2.80
CA TRP A 124 -4.44 7.74 -2.03
C TRP A 124 -4.43 9.25 -2.21
N GLY A 125 -4.08 9.72 -3.42
CA GLY A 125 -4.24 11.11 -3.83
C GLY A 125 -3.15 12.08 -3.36
N MET A 126 -2.04 11.58 -2.79
CA MET A 126 -0.88 12.41 -2.45
C MET A 126 -0.14 12.95 -3.68
N ASN A 127 -0.16 12.22 -4.80
CA ASN A 127 0.39 12.66 -6.09
C ASN A 127 1.86 13.12 -6.04
N GLU A 128 2.70 12.49 -5.22
CA GLU A 128 4.14 12.84 -5.11
C GLU A 128 4.94 12.52 -6.40
N GLY A 129 4.32 11.79 -7.33
CA GLY A 129 4.96 11.37 -8.56
C GLY A 129 5.97 10.24 -8.34
N LYS A 130 6.91 10.12 -9.27
CA LYS A 130 7.86 9.00 -9.30
C LYS A 130 8.99 9.22 -8.29
N ILE A 131 9.09 8.32 -7.32
CA ILE A 131 10.24 8.21 -6.42
C ILE A 131 11.26 7.28 -7.11
N THR A 132 12.47 7.78 -7.36
CA THR A 132 13.48 7.06 -8.15
C THR A 132 14.40 6.20 -7.27
N SER A 133 14.96 5.13 -7.85
CA SER A 133 15.98 4.30 -7.17
C SER A 133 17.16 5.11 -6.66
N LYS A 134 17.58 6.16 -7.39
CA LYS A 134 18.66 7.06 -6.98
C LYS A 134 18.31 7.88 -5.73
N GLN A 135 17.06 8.35 -5.60
CA GLN A 135 16.60 9.01 -4.37
C GLN A 135 16.60 8.03 -3.21
N VAL A 136 16.10 6.81 -3.44
CA VAL A 136 16.10 5.74 -2.43
C VAL A 136 17.53 5.41 -1.99
N GLU A 137 18.48 5.23 -2.90
CA GLU A 137 19.88 5.00 -2.57
C GLU A 137 20.44 6.10 -1.66
N LYS A 138 20.13 7.37 -1.96
CA LYS A 138 20.53 8.49 -1.11
C LYS A 138 19.90 8.40 0.29
N TYR A 139 18.60 8.11 0.38
CA TYR A 139 17.90 7.93 1.65
C TYR A 139 18.41 6.74 2.48
N LEU A 140 19.01 5.74 1.85
CA LEU A 140 19.57 4.60 2.57
C LEU A 140 21.02 4.82 3.06
N GLN A 141 21.63 5.96 2.76
CA GLN A 141 22.99 6.28 3.19
C GLN A 141 23.04 6.87 4.61
N GLU A 142 21.98 7.50 5.08
CA GLU A 142 21.95 8.25 6.34
C GLU A 142 20.67 7.95 7.11
N LYS A 143 20.78 7.70 8.42
CA LYS A 143 19.61 7.44 9.26
C LYS A 143 18.77 8.71 9.39
N PRO A 144 17.45 8.68 9.13
CA PRO A 144 16.58 9.83 9.28
C PRO A 144 16.27 10.12 10.75
N GLU A 145 15.74 11.31 10.98
CA GLU A 145 15.06 11.64 12.23
C GLU A 145 13.70 10.91 12.31
N PHE A 146 13.36 10.45 13.51
CA PHE A 146 12.14 9.71 13.82
C PHE A 146 11.21 10.56 14.65
#